data_AF-A0A9X6Z5K0-F1
#
_entry.id   AF-A0A9X6Z5K0-F1
#
_cell.length_a   1.000
_cell.length_b   1.000
_cell.length_c   1.000
_cell.angle_alpha   90.00
_cell.angle_beta   90.00
_cell.angle_gamma   90.00
#
_symmetry.space_group_name_H-M   'P 1'
#
loop_
_entity.id
_entity.type
_entity.pdbx_description
1 polymer ?
#
loop_
_entity_poly.entity_id
_entity_poly.type
_entity_poly.pdbx_seq_one_letter_code
_entity_poly.pdbx_strand_id
1 'polypeptide(L)'
;MNFEFKAFRKVMEKIIVKHGRTSVEEFFKKDEVSIRIVQDSFLPFVVEKAGDMLFIGFYRKQNGDLISDPVFVFQVKNNIWYPIRLEQAMGDTMFGMFDEDGSYLYKRHTTKSVKSFATDCSKEWKIYFLDED
;
A
#
# COMPACT_ATOMS: atom_id res chain seq x y z
N MET A 1 -7.14 17.39 -9.51
CA MET A 1 -7.76 16.17 -8.93
C MET A 1 -6.78 15.58 -7.94
N ASN A 2 -7.12 15.46 -6.65
CA ASN A 2 -6.19 14.93 -5.64
C ASN A 2 -6.31 13.39 -5.61
N PHE A 3 -5.47 12.73 -6.40
CA PHE A 3 -5.38 11.28 -6.50
C PHE A 3 -4.66 10.66 -5.30
N GLU A 4 -3.94 11.48 -4.56
CA GLU A 4 -2.96 11.03 -3.61
C GLU A 4 -3.65 10.69 -2.29
N PHE A 5 -3.42 9.46 -1.83
CA PHE A 5 -3.84 8.95 -0.53
C PHE A 5 -2.94 9.57 0.55
N LYS A 6 -2.88 10.92 0.64
CA LYS A 6 -1.83 11.67 1.35
C LYS A 6 -1.66 11.26 2.81
N ALA A 7 -2.77 11.12 3.55
CA ALA A 7 -2.73 10.71 4.95
C ALA A 7 -2.17 9.30 5.11
N PHE A 8 -2.65 8.37 4.29
CA PHE A 8 -2.16 7.00 4.24
C PHE A 8 -0.67 6.94 3.88
N ARG A 9 -0.25 7.61 2.79
CA ARG A 9 1.16 7.72 2.37
C ARG A 9 2.05 8.18 3.51
N LYS A 10 1.68 9.24 4.21
CA LYS A 10 2.47 9.79 5.33
C LYS A 10 2.69 8.76 6.45
N VAL A 11 1.67 7.97 6.77
CA VAL A 11 1.80 6.89 7.76
C VAL A 11 2.71 5.78 7.20
N MET A 12 2.54 5.38 5.94
CA MET A 12 3.32 4.29 5.34
C MET A 12 4.80 4.67 5.22
N GLU A 13 5.11 5.91 4.86
CA GLU A 13 6.48 6.44 4.84
C GLU A 13 7.15 6.35 6.22
N LYS A 14 6.42 6.70 7.29
CA LYS A 14 6.93 6.52 8.67
C LYS A 14 7.17 5.05 9.01
N ILE A 15 6.27 4.15 8.60
CA ILE A 15 6.41 2.70 8.82
C ILE A 15 7.65 2.18 8.08
N ILE A 16 7.86 2.59 6.82
CA ILE A 16 9.05 2.25 6.03
C ILE A 16 10.32 2.69 6.77
N VAL A 17 10.34 3.92 7.30
CA VAL A 17 11.51 4.43 8.01
C VAL A 17 11.77 3.66 9.31
N LYS A 18 10.75 3.47 10.15
CA LYS A 18 10.88 2.80 11.46
C LYS A 18 11.30 1.33 11.30
N HIS A 19 10.62 0.59 10.43
CA HIS A 19 10.78 -0.87 10.33
C HIS A 19 11.80 -1.29 9.27
N GLY A 20 11.92 -0.52 8.19
CA GLY A 20 12.95 -0.75 7.17
C GLY A 20 14.34 -0.27 7.58
N ARG A 21 14.46 0.50 8.68
CA ARG A 21 15.71 1.11 9.16
C ARG A 21 16.46 1.83 8.04
N THR A 22 15.71 2.54 7.20
CA THR A 22 16.19 3.19 5.98
C THR A 22 15.41 4.50 5.75
N SER A 23 15.85 5.34 4.81
CA SER A 23 15.03 6.47 4.39
C SER A 23 14.02 6.02 3.32
N VAL A 24 12.97 6.82 3.11
CA VAL A 24 11.99 6.55 2.05
C VAL A 24 12.68 6.57 0.68
N GLU A 25 13.61 7.50 0.47
CA GLU A 25 14.38 7.63 -0.77
C GLU A 25 15.24 6.39 -1.03
N GLU A 26 15.96 5.90 -0.02
CA GLU A 26 16.78 4.69 -0.14
C GLU A 26 15.94 3.43 -0.36
N PHE A 27 14.73 3.36 0.23
CA PHE A 27 13.77 2.29 -0.06
C PHE A 27 13.38 2.31 -1.55
N PHE A 28 13.04 3.48 -2.10
CA PHE A 28 12.60 3.61 -3.50
C PHE A 28 13.72 3.51 -4.54
N LYS A 29 15.00 3.63 -4.14
CA LYS A 29 16.16 3.40 -5.03
C LYS A 29 16.36 1.92 -5.40
N LYS A 30 15.82 1.00 -4.61
CA LYS A 30 15.94 -0.44 -4.86
C LYS A 30 14.86 -0.87 -5.84
N ASP A 31 15.23 -1.62 -6.88
CA ASP A 31 14.25 -2.17 -7.82
C ASP A 31 13.26 -3.11 -7.11
N GLU A 32 13.79 -3.98 -6.25
CA GLU A 32 13.00 -4.91 -5.42
C GLU A 32 13.41 -4.81 -3.96
N VAL A 33 12.43 -4.62 -3.07
CA VAL A 33 12.63 -4.59 -1.63
C VAL A 33 11.33 -4.90 -0.89
N SER A 34 11.42 -5.65 0.20
CA SER A 34 10.27 -5.96 1.05
C SER A 34 10.61 -5.74 2.53
N ILE A 35 9.72 -5.05 3.23
CA ILE A 35 9.71 -4.92 4.68
C ILE A 35 8.57 -5.79 5.18
N ARG A 36 8.88 -6.75 6.05
CA ARG A 36 7.91 -7.64 6.68
C ARG A 36 7.93 -7.46 8.18
N ILE A 37 6.82 -7.00 8.74
CA ILE A 37 6.63 -6.78 10.17
C ILE A 37 5.78 -7.92 10.72
N VAL A 38 6.32 -8.66 11.68
CA VAL A 38 5.62 -9.77 12.34
C VAL A 38 5.29 -9.37 13.77
N GLN A 39 4.03 -9.54 14.16
CA GLN A 39 3.56 -9.38 15.53
C GLN A 39 2.81 -10.64 15.94
N ASP A 40 2.91 -11.01 17.21
CA ASP A 40 2.23 -12.19 17.73
C ASP A 40 0.72 -12.05 17.58
N SER A 41 0.05 -13.10 17.09
CA SER A 41 -1.40 -13.15 16.84
C SER A 41 -1.94 -12.28 15.70
N PHE A 42 -1.09 -11.60 14.91
CA PHE A 42 -1.49 -10.84 13.72
C PHE A 42 -0.93 -11.43 12.43
N LEU A 43 -1.58 -11.14 11.31
CA LEU A 43 -1.01 -11.40 10.00
C LEU A 43 0.24 -10.52 9.79
N PRO A 44 1.29 -11.02 9.10
CA PRO A 44 2.44 -10.20 8.78
C PRO A 44 2.04 -9.01 7.91
N PHE A 45 2.38 -7.81 8.36
CA PHE A 45 2.25 -6.60 7.56
C PHE A 45 3.45 -6.49 6.60
N VAL A 46 3.18 -6.21 5.34
CA VAL A 46 4.17 -6.17 4.28
C VAL A 46 4.11 -4.83 3.57
N VAL A 47 5.29 -4.23 3.35
CA VAL A 47 5.51 -3.15 2.40
C VAL A 47 6.52 -3.66 1.38
N GLU A 48 6.07 -3.88 0.15
CA GLU A 48 6.88 -4.46 -0.92
C GLU A 48 6.90 -3.55 -2.13
N LYS A 49 8.10 -3.32 -2.67
CA LYS A 49 8.31 -2.65 -3.95
C LYS A 49 8.89 -3.66 -4.94
N ALA A 50 8.33 -3.68 -6.15
CA ALA A 50 8.83 -4.45 -7.27
C ALA A 50 8.74 -3.59 -8.54
N GLY A 51 9.89 -3.14 -9.06
CA GLY A 51 9.96 -2.14 -10.12
C GLY A 51 9.20 -0.87 -9.72
N ASP A 52 8.24 -0.47 -10.54
CA ASP A 52 7.42 0.72 -10.29
C ASP A 52 6.19 0.42 -9.41
N MET A 53 5.99 -0.82 -8.97
CA MET A 53 4.83 -1.21 -8.18
C MET A 53 5.14 -1.24 -6.69
N LEU A 54 4.17 -0.82 -5.87
CA LEU A 54 4.24 -0.79 -4.41
C LEU A 54 3.00 -1.47 -3.84
N PHE A 55 3.21 -2.47 -2.99
CA PHE A 55 2.19 -3.31 -2.36
C PHE A 55 2.26 -3.11 -0.85
N ILE A 56 1.14 -2.80 -0.22
CA ILE A 56 1.07 -2.47 1.21
C ILE A 56 -0.13 -3.13 1.85
N GLY A 57 0.09 -4.01 2.81
CA GLY A 57 -0.99 -4.64 3.56
C GLY A 57 -0.62 -6.02 4.09
N PHE A 58 -1.54 -6.97 4.01
CA PHE A 58 -1.37 -8.29 4.60
C PHE A 58 -1.62 -9.40 3.61
N TYR A 59 -0.89 -10.51 3.80
CA TYR A 59 -1.15 -11.77 3.13
C TYR A 59 -1.47 -12.84 4.17
N ARG A 60 -2.60 -13.53 3.99
CA ARG A 60 -2.93 -14.75 4.73
C ARG A 60 -2.50 -15.98 3.94
N LYS A 61 -2.06 -17.03 4.62
CA LYS A 61 -1.79 -18.33 4.00
C LYS A 61 -3.04 -19.20 4.04
N GLN A 62 -3.47 -19.72 2.89
CA GLN A 62 -4.54 -20.70 2.80
C GLN A 62 -4.13 -21.80 1.83
N ASN A 63 -4.10 -23.06 2.28
CA ASN A 63 -3.68 -24.22 1.48
C ASN A 63 -2.30 -24.10 0.82
N GLY A 64 -1.39 -23.31 1.40
CA GLY A 64 -0.06 -23.04 0.84
C GLY A 64 0.02 -21.76 -0.01
N ASP A 65 -1.11 -21.24 -0.46
CA ASP A 65 -1.20 -20.02 -1.26
C ASP A 65 -1.26 -18.77 -0.38
N LEU A 66 -0.73 -17.65 -0.90
CA LEU A 66 -0.89 -16.32 -0.30
C LEU A 66 -2.15 -15.66 -0.87
N ILE A 67 -2.98 -15.14 0.03
CA ILE A 67 -4.21 -14.41 -0.31
C ILE A 67 -4.11 -13.02 0.32
N SER A 68 -4.28 -11.97 -0.49
CA SER A 68 -4.30 -10.57 -0.05
C SER A 68 -5.50 -10.27 0.87
N ASP A 69 -5.28 -9.62 2.03
CA ASP A 69 -6.36 -9.31 2.98
C ASP A 69 -6.06 -8.16 3.98
N PRO A 70 -6.29 -6.89 3.60
CA PRO A 70 -6.23 -6.36 2.25
C PRO A 70 -4.79 -5.99 1.85
N VAL A 71 -4.56 -5.78 0.54
CA VAL A 71 -3.32 -5.18 0.02
C VAL A 71 -3.65 -3.98 -0.88
N PHE A 72 -3.15 -2.80 -0.52
CA PHE A 72 -3.20 -1.62 -1.38
C PHE A 72 -2.04 -1.63 -2.37
N VAL A 73 -2.37 -1.48 -3.65
CA VAL A 73 -1.40 -1.49 -4.74
C VAL A 73 -1.32 -0.10 -5.37
N PHE A 74 -0.10 0.40 -5.50
CA PHE A 74 0.23 1.67 -6.13
C PHE A 74 1.25 1.46 -7.23
N GLN A 75 1.20 2.31 -8.25
CA GLN A 75 2.31 2.50 -9.18
C GLN A 75 3.02 3.81 -8.81
N VAL A 76 4.34 3.76 -8.67
CA VAL A 76 5.16 4.88 -8.25
C VAL A 76 5.83 5.49 -9.47
N LYS A 77 5.51 6.75 -9.78
CA LYS A 77 6.11 7.49 -10.89
C LYS A 77 6.43 8.90 -10.42
N ASN A 78 7.66 9.36 -10.66
CA ASN A 78 8.13 10.69 -10.23
C ASN A 78 7.85 10.99 -8.74
N ASN A 79 8.08 10.01 -7.85
CA ASN A 79 7.81 10.10 -6.41
C ASN A 79 6.32 10.34 -6.04
N ILE A 80 5.40 10.04 -6.96
CA ILE A 80 3.95 10.07 -6.72
C ILE A 80 3.43 8.64 -6.68
N TRP A 81 2.62 8.32 -5.67
CA TRP A 81 1.99 7.01 -5.52
C TRP A 81 0.61 7.04 -6.19
N TYR A 82 0.53 6.50 -7.40
CA TYR A 82 -0.71 6.39 -8.16
C TYR A 82 -1.47 5.15 -7.70
N PRO A 83 -2.65 5.31 -7.10
CA PRO A 83 -3.42 4.18 -6.57
C PRO A 83 -3.95 3.30 -7.71
N ILE A 84 -3.63 2.01 -7.76
CA ILE A 84 -4.06 1.10 -8.83
C ILE A 84 -5.25 0.23 -8.41
N ARG A 85 -5.09 -0.57 -7.34
CA ARG A 85 -6.11 -1.50 -6.87
C ARG A 85 -5.99 -1.86 -5.39
N LEU A 86 -7.09 -2.34 -4.83
CA LEU A 86 -7.18 -2.92 -3.50
C LEU A 86 -7.44 -4.40 -3.69
N GLU A 87 -6.47 -5.23 -3.34
CA GLU A 87 -6.57 -6.68 -3.43
C GLU A 87 -7.15 -7.26 -2.16
N GLN A 88 -8.11 -8.16 -2.31
CA GLN A 88 -8.83 -8.79 -1.20
C GLN A 88 -9.23 -10.21 -1.55
N ALA A 89 -9.46 -11.04 -0.54
CA ALA A 89 -9.87 -12.44 -0.72
C ALA A 89 -11.14 -12.62 -1.58
N MET A 90 -12.06 -11.64 -1.58
CA MET A 90 -13.33 -11.69 -2.31
C MET A 90 -13.29 -10.95 -3.66
N GLY A 91 -12.09 -10.61 -4.15
CA GLY A 91 -11.88 -9.97 -5.44
C GLY A 91 -11.35 -8.54 -5.32
N ASP A 92 -10.63 -8.13 -6.35
CA ASP A 92 -9.92 -6.84 -6.37
C ASP A 92 -10.84 -5.69 -6.75
N THR A 93 -10.64 -4.54 -6.10
CA THR A 93 -11.24 -3.28 -6.51
C THR A 93 -10.23 -2.44 -7.28
N MET A 94 -10.38 -2.37 -8.61
CA MET A 94 -9.58 -1.47 -9.46
C MET A 94 -10.06 -0.02 -9.35
N PHE A 95 -9.14 0.92 -9.13
CA PHE A 95 -9.44 2.35 -9.06
C PHE A 95 -8.60 3.21 -9.98
N GLY A 96 -7.45 2.74 -10.44
CA GLY A 96 -6.59 3.50 -11.33
C GLY A 96 -5.81 2.64 -12.31
N MET A 97 -5.45 3.22 -13.43
CA MET A 97 -4.52 2.62 -14.40
C MET A 97 -3.88 3.73 -15.24
N PHE A 98 -2.68 3.47 -15.74
CA PHE A 98 -2.11 4.26 -16.81
C PHE A 98 -2.59 3.72 -18.15
N ASP A 99 -2.94 4.64 -19.05
CA ASP A 99 -3.27 4.34 -20.43
C ASP A 99 -1.97 4.29 -21.28
N GLU A 100 -2.08 3.85 -22.54
CA GLU A 100 -0.94 3.70 -23.45
C GLU A 100 -0.21 5.04 -23.71
N ASP A 101 -0.93 6.15 -23.66
CA ASP A 101 -0.39 7.51 -23.81
C ASP A 101 0.32 8.04 -22.53
N GLY A 102 0.33 7.24 -21.46
CA GLY A 102 0.90 7.59 -20.16
C GLY A 102 0.01 8.50 -19.31
N SER A 103 -1.22 8.78 -19.74
CA SER A 103 -2.23 9.46 -18.92
C SER A 103 -2.76 8.52 -17.84
N TYR A 104 -3.10 9.08 -16.68
CA TYR A 104 -3.60 8.31 -15.55
C TYR A 104 -5.12 8.42 -15.44
N LEU A 105 -5.80 7.30 -15.68
CA LEU A 105 -7.25 7.17 -15.56
C LEU A 105 -7.62 6.76 -14.14
N TYR A 106 -8.58 7.47 -13.53
CA TYR A 106 -9.01 7.24 -12.16
C TYR A 106 -10.53 7.09 -12.04
N LYS A 107 -10.98 5.90 -11.61
CA LYS A 107 -12.39 5.51 -11.54
C LYS A 107 -13.08 6.11 -10.31
N ARG A 108 -13.57 7.34 -10.43
CA ARG A 108 -14.14 8.11 -9.31
C ARG A 108 -15.21 7.37 -8.47
N HIS A 109 -16.08 6.57 -9.08
CA HIS A 109 -17.21 5.95 -8.38
C HIS A 109 -16.81 4.87 -7.36
N THR A 110 -15.74 4.10 -7.60
CA THR A 110 -15.24 3.08 -6.67
C THR A 110 -14.28 3.65 -5.63
N THR A 111 -13.79 4.87 -5.83
CA THR A 111 -12.68 5.43 -5.03
C THR A 111 -13.09 6.03 -3.70
N LYS A 112 -14.36 6.41 -3.51
CA LYS A 112 -14.81 7.03 -2.25
C LYS A 112 -14.74 6.04 -1.09
N SER A 113 -15.23 4.82 -1.29
CA SER A 113 -15.18 3.75 -0.28
C SER A 113 -13.74 3.35 0.02
N VAL A 114 -12.92 3.15 -1.01
CA VAL A 114 -11.50 2.78 -0.86
C VAL A 114 -10.70 3.87 -0.14
N LYS A 115 -10.95 5.16 -0.41
CA LYS A 115 -10.29 6.26 0.31
C LYS A 115 -10.66 6.30 1.79
N SER A 116 -11.94 6.06 2.11
CA SER A 116 -12.39 5.95 3.50
C SER A 116 -11.69 4.78 4.19
N PHE A 117 -11.70 3.62 3.54
CA PHE A 117 -11.06 2.42 4.05
C PHE A 117 -9.56 2.60 4.28
N ALA A 118 -8.82 3.16 3.31
CA ALA A 118 -7.41 3.48 3.49
C ALA A 118 -7.18 4.49 4.63
N THR A 119 -8.10 5.43 4.85
CA THR A 119 -8.00 6.36 5.97
C THR A 119 -8.13 5.62 7.30
N ASP A 120 -9.09 4.71 7.42
CA ASP A 120 -9.29 3.93 8.64
C ASP A 120 -8.12 2.97 8.89
N CYS A 121 -7.68 2.23 7.86
CA CYS A 121 -6.45 1.44 7.93
C CYS A 121 -5.23 2.28 8.35
N SER A 122 -5.07 3.50 7.82
CA SER A 122 -3.92 4.34 8.17
C SER A 122 -3.91 4.76 9.65
N LYS A 123 -5.08 4.96 10.26
CA LYS A 123 -5.18 5.27 11.70
C LYS A 123 -4.81 4.04 12.52
N GLU A 124 -5.38 2.90 12.17
CA GLU A 124 -5.15 1.63 12.86
C GLU A 124 -3.68 1.20 12.78
N TRP A 125 -3.10 1.23 11.57
CA TRP A 125 -1.71 0.85 11.33
C TRP A 125 -0.70 1.83 11.93
N LYS A 126 -1.08 3.10 12.08
CA LYS A 126 -0.29 4.08 12.83
C LYS A 126 -0.19 3.67 14.30
N ILE A 127 -1.30 3.28 14.93
CA ILE A 127 -1.30 2.80 16.32
C ILE A 127 -0.43 1.54 16.43
N TYR A 128 -0.68 0.52 15.61
CA TYR A 128 -0.03 -0.79 15.77
C TYR A 128 1.44 -0.85 15.36
N PHE A 129 1.87 -0.05 14.38
CA PHE A 129 3.23 -0.13 13.85
C PHE A 129 4.09 1.07 14.24
N LEU A 130 3.50 2.20 14.61
CA LEU A 130 4.25 3.39 15.03
C LEU A 130 4.14 3.66 16.53
N ASP A 131 3.22 3.02 17.25
CA ASP A 131 2.92 3.30 18.67
C ASP A 131 2.45 4.76 18.86
N GLU A 132 1.73 5.30 17.87
CA GLU A 132 1.23 6.68 17.86
C GLU A 132 -0.31 6.71 17.81
N ASP A 133 -0.96 7.34 18.80
CA ASP A 133 -2.40 7.68 18.77
C ASP A 133 -2.70 8.86 17.82
#